data_AF-A0A4U1IVT2-F1
#
_entry.id   AF-A0A4U1IVT2-F1
#
_cell.length_a   1.000
_cell.length_b   1.000
_cell.length_c   1.000
_cell.angle_alpha   90.00
_cell.angle_beta   90.00
_cell.angle_gamma   90.00
#
_symmetry.space_group_name_H-M   'P 1'
#
loop_
_entity.id
_entity.type
_entity.pdbx_description
1 polymer ?
#
loop_
_entity_poly.entity_id
_entity_poly.type
_entity_poly.pdbx_seq_one_letter_code
_entity_poly.pdbx_strand_id
1 'polypeptide(L)'
;MQRKIRVLVMSKPTMTNAEAEQIPWMAERRLERRDAVGGLVVVRVGHPEWPPAAEEWRCPYMISGLGDDSIEFAHSVDSIAAIQNALRGIYWTFEQTGIPLRWEGFDDDAGNDTGFPMDTDAGYGLAFRQRIERMILDEEAKLAEPTREREEQKRREARRKARAAKARKDPQVRDVNMPAPPRTTSESKRTRWIAERRLARCDAVGSIVLVRMGAPELPSRKNVWRCPFTILGLGDDDSIHFGHGGDSMASLQNALRGIRCTFEQSGVPLRWALQGLEENDTGFPMDTDRGYGLAFRRRMEQMIQAEIEELVRPIRERHERREARRKARAKPRTE
;
A
#
# COMPACT_ATOMS: atom_id res chain seq x y z
N MET A 1 7.37 46.10 21.39
CA MET A 1 6.14 45.32 21.64
C MET A 1 6.18 44.04 20.81
N GLN A 2 6.51 42.89 21.42
CA GLN A 2 6.46 41.59 20.75
C GLN A 2 5.05 41.02 20.84
N ARG A 3 4.36 40.85 19.71
CA ARG A 3 3.07 40.13 19.65
C ARG A 3 3.35 38.63 19.78
N LYS A 4 2.98 38.03 20.92
CA LYS A 4 2.92 36.57 21.08
C LYS A 4 1.84 36.03 20.14
N ILE A 5 2.26 35.31 19.10
CA ILE A 5 1.35 34.49 18.29
C ILE A 5 0.92 33.33 19.21
N ARG A 6 -0.33 33.35 19.69
CA ARG A 6 -0.95 32.17 20.28
C ARG A 6 -1.25 31.21 19.14
N VAL A 7 -0.50 30.12 19.06
CA VAL A 7 -0.90 28.96 18.26
C VAL A 7 -2.11 28.37 18.97
N LEU A 8 -3.30 28.60 18.41
CA LEU A 8 -4.52 27.95 18.86
C LEU A 8 -4.39 26.48 18.46
N VAL A 9 -4.12 25.59 19.41
CA VAL A 9 -4.23 24.15 19.18
C VAL A 9 -5.73 23.89 19.00
N MET A 10 -6.18 23.79 17.75
CA MET A 10 -7.55 23.42 17.48
C MET A 10 -7.70 21.94 17.85
N SER A 11 -8.40 21.68 18.96
CA SER A 11 -8.81 20.34 19.34
C SER A 11 -9.60 19.76 18.17
N LYS A 12 -9.12 18.64 17.60
CA LYS A 12 -9.87 17.92 16.57
C LYS A 12 -11.21 17.50 17.16
N PRO A 13 -12.35 17.72 16.47
CA PRO A 13 -13.64 17.23 16.93
C PRO A 13 -13.59 15.69 16.97
N THR A 14 -13.71 15.13 18.17
CA THR A 14 -13.78 13.69 18.39
C THR A 14 -15.23 13.24 18.25
N MET A 15 -15.54 12.36 17.30
CA MET A 15 -16.86 11.75 17.21
C MET A 15 -17.07 10.73 18.34
N THR A 16 -18.30 10.63 18.82
CA THR A 16 -18.70 9.72 19.90
C THR A 16 -18.89 8.28 19.39
N ASN A 17 -18.82 7.28 20.28
CA ASN A 17 -19.04 5.87 19.92
C ASN A 17 -20.40 5.60 19.23
N ALA A 18 -21.44 6.39 19.54
CA ALA A 18 -22.75 6.26 18.89
C ALA A 18 -22.73 6.68 17.41
N GLU A 19 -21.85 7.61 17.04
CA GLU A 19 -21.65 8.01 15.64
C GLU A 19 -20.82 6.96 14.89
N ALA A 20 -19.92 6.26 15.57
CA ALA A 20 -19.11 5.17 15.00
C ALA A 20 -19.95 3.99 14.51
N GLU A 21 -21.09 3.71 15.15
CA GLU A 21 -22.02 2.65 14.74
C GLU A 21 -22.74 2.97 13.42
N GLN A 22 -22.79 4.25 13.03
CA GLN A 22 -23.47 4.68 11.80
C GLN A 22 -22.55 4.67 10.58
N ILE A 23 -21.23 4.58 10.78
CA ILE A 23 -20.28 4.56 9.67
C ILE A 23 -20.38 3.22 8.93
N PRO A 24 -20.60 3.24 7.61
CA PRO A 24 -20.55 2.02 6.82
C PRO A 24 -19.09 1.58 6.66
N TRP A 25 -18.64 0.69 7.54
CA TRP A 25 -17.31 0.07 7.48
C TRP A 25 -17.21 -0.85 6.25
N MET A 26 -16.16 -0.67 5.43
CA MET A 26 -15.91 -1.48 4.23
C MET A 26 -14.82 -2.54 4.44
N ALA A 27 -13.93 -2.32 5.42
CA ALA A 27 -12.89 -3.25 5.78
C ALA A 27 -12.66 -3.27 7.29
N GLU A 28 -12.37 -4.45 7.82
CA GLU A 28 -11.98 -4.70 9.21
C GLU A 28 -10.74 -5.61 9.22
N ARG A 29 -9.82 -5.33 10.14
CA ARG A 29 -8.72 -6.22 10.52
C ARG A 29 -8.62 -6.33 12.03
N ARG A 30 -8.32 -7.53 12.50
CA ARG A 30 -8.06 -7.85 13.90
C ARG A 30 -6.58 -8.13 14.13
N LEU A 31 -6.03 -7.49 15.14
CA LEU A 31 -4.63 -7.60 15.53
C LEU A 31 -4.55 -7.98 17.00
N GLU A 32 -3.66 -8.91 17.31
CA GLU A 32 -3.35 -9.32 18.67
C GLU A 32 -2.24 -8.45 19.23
N ARG A 33 -2.41 -7.99 20.46
CA ARG A 33 -1.38 -7.31 21.24
C ARG A 33 -0.44 -8.34 21.84
N ARG A 34 0.87 -8.14 21.67
CA ARG A 34 1.88 -8.98 22.32
C ARG A 34 2.29 -8.47 23.70
N ASP A 35 1.98 -7.21 24.02
CA ASP A 35 2.27 -6.59 25.33
C ASP A 35 1.17 -6.86 26.37
N ALA A 36 0.01 -7.37 25.95
CA ALA A 36 -1.14 -7.67 26.81
C ALA A 36 -1.80 -8.98 26.39
N VAL A 37 -1.83 -9.96 27.30
CA VAL A 37 -2.48 -11.27 27.05
C VAL A 37 -3.97 -11.07 26.74
N GLY A 38 -4.41 -11.55 25.59
CA GLY A 38 -5.79 -11.38 25.11
C GLY A 38 -6.12 -9.95 24.66
N GLY A 39 -5.15 -9.04 24.59
CA GLY A 39 -5.35 -7.71 24.06
C GLY A 39 -5.65 -7.77 22.56
N LEU A 40 -6.77 -7.18 22.17
CA LEU A 40 -7.23 -7.13 20.78
C LEU A 40 -7.26 -5.69 20.31
N VAL A 41 -6.72 -5.44 19.12
CA VAL A 41 -6.84 -4.19 18.39
C VAL A 41 -7.68 -4.45 17.14
N VAL A 42 -8.70 -3.63 16.94
CA VAL A 42 -9.59 -3.74 15.77
C VAL A 42 -9.43 -2.49 14.93
N VAL A 43 -8.99 -2.68 13.69
CA VAL A 43 -8.87 -1.61 12.71
C VAL A 43 -10.06 -1.67 11.78
N ARG A 44 -10.71 -0.52 11.57
CA ARG A 44 -11.77 -0.39 10.58
C ARG A 44 -11.50 0.76 9.63
N VAL A 45 -11.85 0.56 8.37
CA VAL A 45 -11.84 1.58 7.32
C VAL A 45 -13.23 1.65 6.70
N GLY A 46 -13.80 2.84 6.63
CA GLY A 46 -15.14 3.07 6.08
C GLY A 46 -15.11 3.49 4.63
N HIS A 47 -16.30 3.59 4.04
CA HIS A 47 -16.42 4.04 2.65
C HIS A 47 -15.91 5.48 2.51
N PRO A 48 -15.13 5.80 1.46
CA PRO A 48 -14.80 7.18 1.17
C PRO A 48 -16.09 7.92 0.81
N GLU A 49 -16.20 9.15 1.31
CA GLU A 49 -17.37 9.99 1.11
C GLU A 49 -16.93 11.39 0.70
N TRP A 50 -17.82 12.07 -0.03
CA TRP A 50 -17.72 13.49 -0.32
C TRP A 50 -18.75 14.22 0.54
N PRO A 51 -18.35 14.81 1.68
CA PRO A 51 -19.30 15.49 2.55
C PRO A 51 -19.94 16.69 1.85
N PRO A 52 -21.18 17.06 2.20
CA PRO A 52 -21.78 18.30 1.74
C PRO A 52 -20.87 19.49 2.08
N ALA A 53 -20.59 20.34 1.08
CA ALA A 53 -19.70 21.51 1.20
C ALA A 53 -18.21 21.22 1.47
N ALA A 54 -17.75 19.97 1.36
CA ALA A 54 -16.33 19.68 1.39
C ALA A 54 -15.66 19.99 0.04
N GLU A 55 -14.39 20.38 0.11
CA GLU A 55 -13.52 20.56 -1.06
C GLU A 55 -12.76 19.27 -1.43
N GLU A 56 -12.79 18.27 -0.55
CA GLU A 56 -11.98 17.05 -0.64
C GLU A 56 -12.78 15.81 -0.22
N TRP A 57 -12.41 14.66 -0.78
CA TRP A 57 -12.87 13.36 -0.29
C TRP A 57 -12.32 13.12 1.11
N ARG A 58 -13.09 12.42 1.94
CA ARG A 58 -12.59 11.87 3.20
C ARG A 58 -12.88 10.39 3.32
N CYS A 59 -12.00 9.66 3.99
CA CYS A 59 -12.17 8.25 4.31
C CYS A 59 -12.06 8.09 5.84
N PRO A 60 -13.12 7.68 6.53
CA PRO A 60 -13.08 7.44 7.97
C PRO A 60 -12.29 6.17 8.27
N TYR A 61 -11.50 6.20 9.34
CA TYR A 61 -10.87 5.02 9.90
C TYR A 61 -10.88 5.08 11.44
N MET A 62 -10.76 3.92 12.07
CA MET A 62 -10.78 3.78 13.52
C MET A 62 -9.84 2.66 13.94
N ILE A 63 -9.16 2.85 15.07
CA ILE A 63 -8.26 1.87 15.67
C ILE A 63 -8.67 1.68 17.12
N SER A 64 -9.50 0.67 17.38
CA SER A 64 -9.97 0.39 18.74
C SER A 64 -8.98 -0.49 19.50
N GLY A 65 -8.87 -0.31 20.82
CA GLY A 65 -8.05 -1.15 21.71
C GLY A 65 -6.64 -0.62 22.00
N LEU A 66 -6.31 0.59 21.53
CA LEU A 66 -5.07 1.32 21.84
C LEU A 66 -5.25 2.46 22.86
N GLY A 67 -6.47 2.66 23.37
CA GLY A 67 -6.79 3.65 24.40
C GLY A 67 -7.48 4.92 23.86
N ASP A 68 -7.35 5.19 22.57
CA ASP A 68 -8.14 6.18 21.84
C ASP A 68 -8.94 5.48 20.74
N ASP A 69 -10.23 5.27 21.00
CA ASP A 69 -11.14 4.61 20.07
C ASP A 69 -11.88 5.63 19.16
N SER A 70 -11.30 6.82 18.98
CA SER A 70 -11.88 7.85 18.14
C SER A 70 -11.83 7.52 16.65
N ILE A 71 -12.79 8.09 15.93
CA ILE A 71 -12.83 8.05 14.47
C ILE A 71 -11.96 9.17 13.93
N GLU A 72 -11.01 8.81 13.09
CA GLU A 72 -10.17 9.75 12.35
C GLU A 72 -10.60 9.78 10.88
N PHE A 73 -10.26 10.87 10.19
CA PHE A 73 -10.60 11.07 8.79
C PHE A 73 -9.34 11.38 7.99
N ALA A 74 -9.10 10.57 6.96
CA ALA A 74 -8.06 10.83 5.98
C ALA A 74 -8.64 11.59 4.80
N HIS A 75 -8.02 12.71 4.43
CA HIS A 75 -8.52 13.60 3.37
C HIS A 75 -7.68 13.48 2.10
N SER A 76 -8.31 13.65 0.93
CA SER A 76 -7.60 13.74 -0.34
C SER A 76 -8.46 14.27 -1.50
N VAL A 77 -7.82 14.49 -2.64
CA VAL A 77 -8.47 15.00 -3.86
C VAL A 77 -9.35 13.97 -4.57
N ASP A 78 -9.14 12.67 -4.35
CA ASP A 78 -10.01 11.60 -4.85
C ASP A 78 -10.25 10.50 -3.81
N SER A 79 -11.31 9.73 -4.05
CA SER A 79 -11.76 8.65 -3.16
C SER A 79 -10.71 7.55 -2.94
N ILE A 80 -9.91 7.20 -3.96
CA ILE A 80 -8.85 6.20 -3.82
C ILE A 80 -7.72 6.74 -2.95
N ALA A 81 -7.36 8.01 -3.12
CA ALA A 81 -6.31 8.66 -2.36
C ALA A 81 -6.72 8.86 -0.91
N ALA A 82 -8.00 9.14 -0.65
CA ALA A 82 -8.53 9.17 0.71
C ALA A 82 -8.41 7.80 1.40
N ILE A 83 -8.70 6.70 0.69
CA ILE A 83 -8.49 5.33 1.21
C ILE A 83 -7.00 5.08 1.50
N GLN A 84 -6.11 5.42 0.57
CA GLN A 84 -4.66 5.24 0.75
C GLN A 84 -4.14 6.05 1.95
N ASN A 85 -4.60 7.29 2.10
CA ASN A 85 -4.25 8.14 3.25
C ASN A 85 -4.80 7.57 4.57
N ALA A 86 -5.97 6.90 4.56
CA ALA A 86 -6.49 6.22 5.75
C ALA A 86 -5.60 5.03 6.15
N LEU A 87 -5.21 4.20 5.17
CA LEU A 87 -4.28 3.08 5.41
C LEU A 87 -2.93 3.56 5.94
N ARG A 88 -2.44 4.68 5.41
CA ARG A 88 -1.21 5.34 5.86
C ARG A 88 -1.33 5.92 7.27
N GLY A 89 -2.46 6.56 7.57
CA GLY A 89 -2.78 7.05 8.91
C GLY A 89 -2.74 5.93 9.95
N ILE A 90 -3.34 4.79 9.62
CA ILE A 90 -3.33 3.59 10.48
C ILE A 90 -1.89 3.12 10.74
N TYR A 91 -1.10 2.98 9.67
CA TYR A 91 0.30 2.58 9.78
C TYR A 91 1.08 3.52 10.72
N TRP A 92 0.96 4.84 10.52
CA TRP A 92 1.66 5.81 11.36
C TRP A 92 1.21 5.78 12.82
N THR A 93 -0.08 5.55 13.09
CA THR A 93 -0.54 5.38 14.47
C THR A 93 0.13 4.18 15.13
N PHE A 94 0.28 3.06 14.43
CA PHE A 94 0.98 1.88 14.96
C PHE A 94 2.47 2.14 15.23
N GLU A 95 3.16 2.80 14.31
CA GLU A 95 4.56 3.17 14.50
C GLU A 95 4.74 4.11 15.69
N GLN A 96 3.83 5.07 15.88
CA GLN A 96 3.89 6.02 16.99
C GLN A 96 3.60 5.38 18.36
N THR A 97 2.70 4.40 18.41
CA THR A 97 2.41 3.72 19.69
C THR A 97 3.54 2.81 20.12
N GLY A 98 4.30 2.25 19.16
CA GLY A 98 5.36 1.27 19.42
C GLY A 98 4.83 -0.04 20.03
N ILE A 99 3.52 -0.24 20.07
CA ILE A 99 2.90 -1.44 20.64
C ILE A 99 3.12 -2.60 19.65
N PRO A 100 3.69 -3.73 20.11
CA PRO A 100 3.90 -4.88 19.25
C PRO A 100 2.56 -5.55 18.93
N LEU A 101 2.13 -5.43 17.67
CA LEU A 101 0.89 -6.01 17.15
C LEU A 101 1.18 -7.15 16.18
N ARG A 102 0.33 -8.18 16.19
CA ARG A 102 0.36 -9.31 15.26
C ARG A 102 -0.97 -9.45 14.54
N TRP A 103 -0.95 -9.63 13.23
CA TRP A 103 -2.15 -9.96 12.47
C TRP A 103 -2.71 -11.33 12.83
N GLU A 104 -3.99 -11.38 13.24
CA GLU A 104 -4.70 -12.63 13.57
C GLU A 104 -4.70 -13.60 12.37
N GLY A 105 -4.32 -14.86 12.62
CA GLY A 105 -4.30 -15.92 11.60
C GLY A 105 -3.01 -16.00 10.77
N PHE A 106 -1.97 -15.24 11.12
CA PHE A 106 -0.63 -15.36 10.53
C PHE A 106 0.36 -15.98 11.53
N ASP A 107 0.79 -17.21 11.27
CA ASP A 107 1.78 -17.97 12.07
C ASP A 107 3.22 -17.52 11.77
N ASP A 108 3.45 -16.22 11.82
CA ASP A 108 4.78 -15.65 11.80
C ASP A 108 5.31 -15.56 13.25
N ASP A 109 6.08 -16.59 13.65
CA ASP A 109 6.80 -16.62 14.93
C ASP A 109 7.74 -15.41 15.11
N ALA A 110 8.18 -14.79 14.00
CA ALA A 110 9.15 -13.70 13.95
C ALA A 110 8.56 -12.27 13.91
N GLY A 111 7.26 -12.08 13.65
CA GLY A 111 6.76 -10.78 13.19
C GLY A 111 5.80 -10.02 14.11
N ASN A 112 6.15 -8.77 14.42
CA ASN A 112 5.20 -7.69 14.72
C ASN A 112 4.56 -7.17 13.41
N ASP A 113 4.09 -8.08 12.53
CA ASP A 113 3.45 -7.66 11.28
C ASP A 113 1.99 -7.28 11.57
N THR A 114 1.71 -5.99 11.39
CA THR A 114 0.38 -5.41 11.56
C THR A 114 -0.53 -5.66 10.37
N GLY A 115 0.01 -6.18 9.27
CA GLY A 115 -0.75 -6.27 8.04
C GLY A 115 -0.79 -4.95 7.24
N PHE A 116 -0.18 -3.86 7.69
CA PHE A 116 -0.19 -2.55 7.00
C PHE A 116 1.17 -2.24 6.39
N PRO A 117 1.24 -1.97 5.07
CA PRO A 117 2.51 -1.80 4.42
C PRO A 117 3.07 -0.41 4.72
N MET A 118 4.38 -0.30 4.71
CA MET A 118 5.02 1.01 4.66
C MET A 118 4.82 1.58 3.26
N ASP A 119 4.09 2.69 3.17
CA ASP A 119 4.07 3.48 1.95
C ASP A 119 5.43 4.16 1.78
N THR A 120 6.12 3.85 0.68
CA THR A 120 7.26 4.65 0.23
C THR A 120 6.73 5.99 -0.29
N ASP A 121 6.96 7.06 0.46
CA ASP A 121 6.28 8.33 0.21
C ASP A 121 6.70 8.93 -1.14
N ALA A 122 5.70 9.25 -1.98
CA ALA A 122 5.90 9.92 -3.27
C ALA A 122 6.30 11.40 -3.11
N GLY A 123 6.19 11.96 -1.89
CA GLY A 123 6.44 13.37 -1.59
C GLY A 123 7.86 13.87 -1.90
N TYR A 124 8.84 12.98 -2.06
CA TYR A 124 10.23 13.33 -2.38
C TYR A 124 10.53 13.33 -3.90
N GLY A 125 9.50 13.15 -4.74
CA GLY A 125 9.60 13.19 -6.21
C GLY A 125 9.92 11.84 -6.85
N LEU A 126 9.72 11.75 -8.17
CA LEU A 126 9.90 10.52 -8.95
C LEU A 126 11.32 9.96 -8.87
N ALA A 127 12.33 10.82 -8.90
CA ALA A 127 13.73 10.37 -8.85
C ALA A 127 14.08 9.67 -7.53
N PHE A 128 13.56 10.19 -6.40
CA PHE A 128 13.73 9.54 -5.09
C PHE A 128 12.99 8.20 -5.07
N ARG A 129 11.72 8.19 -5.49
CA ARG A 129 10.92 6.95 -5.60
C ARG A 129 11.68 5.90 -6.40
N GLN A 130 12.05 6.18 -7.65
CA GLN A 130 12.80 5.26 -8.51
C GLN A 130 14.10 4.75 -7.87
N ARG A 131 14.76 5.56 -7.04
CA ARG A 131 15.95 5.14 -6.30
C ARG A 131 15.60 4.16 -5.17
N ILE A 132 14.56 4.45 -4.37
CA ILE A 132 14.05 3.53 -3.37
C ILE A 132 13.61 2.21 -4.00
N GLU A 133 12.86 2.28 -5.11
CA GLU A 133 12.39 1.11 -5.87
C GLU A 133 13.58 0.24 -6.32
N ARG A 134 14.64 0.86 -6.84
CA ARG A 134 15.87 0.15 -7.23
C ARG A 134 16.54 -0.51 -6.03
N MET A 135 16.64 0.18 -4.89
CA MET A 135 17.22 -0.40 -3.67
C MET A 135 16.42 -1.59 -3.16
N ILE A 136 15.09 -1.54 -3.23
CA ILE A 136 14.21 -2.67 -2.88
C ILE A 136 14.53 -3.85 -3.79
N LEU A 137 14.47 -3.66 -5.10
CA LEU A 137 14.72 -4.73 -6.08
C LEU A 137 16.13 -5.34 -5.94
N ASP A 138 17.15 -4.52 -5.67
CA ASP A 138 18.52 -4.97 -5.44
C ASP A 138 18.63 -5.83 -4.17
N GLU A 139 17.90 -5.48 -3.11
CA GLU A 139 17.88 -6.26 -1.87
C GLU A 139 17.05 -7.55 -2.01
N GLU A 140 15.93 -7.52 -2.72
CA GLU A 140 15.14 -8.71 -3.04
C GLU A 140 15.95 -9.71 -3.87
N ALA A 141 16.73 -9.21 -4.85
CA ALA A 141 17.61 -10.04 -5.66
C ALA A 141 18.65 -10.78 -4.81
N LYS A 142 19.25 -10.10 -3.81
CA LYS A 142 20.21 -10.71 -2.86
C LYS A 142 19.59 -11.82 -2.03
N LEU A 143 18.30 -11.71 -1.69
CA LEU A 143 17.59 -12.75 -0.94
C LEU A 143 17.18 -13.95 -1.83
N ALA A 144 16.95 -13.72 -3.12
CA ALA A 144 16.58 -14.77 -4.06
C ALA A 144 17.76 -15.67 -4.46
N GLU A 145 18.99 -15.13 -4.49
CA GLU A 145 20.20 -15.85 -4.93
C GLU A 145 20.45 -17.17 -4.17
N PRO A 146 20.51 -17.21 -2.83
CA PRO A 146 20.77 -18.45 -2.09
C PRO A 146 19.69 -19.52 -2.32
N THR A 147 18.43 -19.09 -2.51
CA THR A 147 17.31 -20.00 -2.76
C THR A 147 17.40 -20.60 -4.16
N ARG A 148 17.72 -19.78 -5.17
CA ARG A 148 17.94 -20.23 -6.55
C ARG A 148 19.12 -21.20 -6.65
N GLU A 149 20.24 -20.91 -5.98
CA GLU A 149 21.40 -21.81 -5.95
C GLU A 149 21.06 -23.15 -5.30
N ARG A 150 20.35 -23.15 -4.17
CA ARG A 150 19.89 -24.38 -3.50
C ARG A 150 18.92 -25.18 -4.37
N GLU A 151 17.97 -24.53 -5.02
CA GLU A 151 17.04 -25.19 -5.94
C GLU A 151 17.74 -25.74 -7.18
N GLU A 152 18.69 -24.99 -7.75
CA GLU A 152 19.49 -25.46 -8.86
C GLU A 152 20.37 -26.64 -8.45
N GLN A 153 20.99 -26.59 -7.26
CA GLN A 153 21.75 -27.71 -6.70
C GLN A 153 20.86 -28.94 -6.53
N LYS A 154 19.66 -28.78 -5.97
CA LYS A 154 18.65 -29.87 -5.87
C LYS A 154 18.27 -30.41 -7.24
N ARG A 155 18.05 -29.54 -8.25
CA ARG A 155 17.76 -29.94 -9.64
C ARG A 155 18.93 -30.68 -10.29
N ARG A 156 20.18 -30.23 -10.08
CA ARG A 156 21.39 -30.91 -10.56
C ARG A 156 21.54 -32.29 -9.92
N GLU A 157 21.29 -32.40 -8.61
CA GLU A 157 21.32 -33.67 -7.89
C GLU A 157 20.20 -34.62 -8.37
N ALA A 158 18.97 -34.11 -8.54
CA ALA A 158 17.85 -34.87 -9.08
C ALA A 158 18.13 -35.37 -10.51
N ARG A 159 18.71 -34.53 -11.38
CA ARG A 159 19.15 -34.93 -12.73
C ARG A 159 20.23 -36.00 -12.68
N ARG A 160 21.19 -35.89 -11.75
CA ARG A 160 22.23 -36.92 -11.54
C ARG A 160 21.61 -38.25 -11.11
N LYS A 161 20.68 -38.23 -10.15
CA LYS A 161 19.93 -39.42 -9.69
C LYS A 161 19.08 -40.04 -10.81
N ALA A 162 18.37 -39.21 -11.58
CA ALA A 162 17.54 -39.66 -12.70
C ALA A 162 18.39 -40.30 -13.83
N ARG A 163 19.56 -39.75 -14.16
CA ARG A 163 20.49 -40.35 -15.13
C ARG A 163 21.01 -41.71 -14.65
N ALA A 164 21.34 -41.83 -13.36
CA ALA A 164 21.72 -43.11 -12.78
C ALA A 164 20.59 -44.16 -12.84
N ALA A 165 19.34 -43.72 -12.65
CA ALA A 165 18.17 -44.61 -12.71
C ALA A 165 17.75 -44.98 -14.15
N LYS A 166 17.89 -44.06 -15.11
CA LYS A 166 17.47 -44.24 -16.52
C LYS A 166 18.36 -45.21 -17.29
N ALA A 167 19.55 -45.55 -16.78
CA ALA A 167 20.40 -46.61 -17.33
C ALA A 167 19.79 -48.03 -17.23
N ARG A 168 18.56 -48.20 -16.71
CA ARG A 168 17.95 -49.50 -16.42
C ARG A 168 16.60 -49.81 -17.08
N LYS A 169 16.01 -48.94 -17.92
CA LYS A 169 14.70 -49.24 -18.52
C LYS A 169 14.54 -48.77 -19.97
N ASP A 170 14.12 -49.69 -20.82
CA ASP A 170 13.65 -49.46 -22.18
C ASP A 170 12.31 -48.67 -22.19
N PRO A 171 12.04 -47.86 -23.23
CA PRO A 171 10.94 -46.92 -23.23
C PRO A 171 9.64 -47.55 -23.74
N GLN A 172 8.55 -47.36 -22.99
CA GLN A 172 7.18 -47.58 -23.45
C GLN A 172 6.52 -46.22 -23.75
N VAL A 173 5.99 -46.09 -24.96
CA VAL A 173 5.29 -44.89 -25.47
C VAL A 173 3.82 -44.94 -25.05
N ARG A 174 3.30 -43.84 -24.48
CA ARG A 174 1.86 -43.56 -24.42
C ARG A 174 1.58 -42.08 -24.59
N ASP A 175 0.79 -41.78 -25.62
CA ASP A 175 0.11 -40.50 -25.84
C ASP A 175 -1.12 -40.39 -24.94
N VAL A 176 -1.32 -39.21 -24.32
CA VAL A 176 -2.61 -38.86 -23.70
C VAL A 176 -2.97 -37.44 -24.08
N ASN A 177 -4.16 -37.34 -24.69
CA ASN A 177 -4.84 -36.16 -25.19
C ASN A 177 -5.50 -35.39 -24.03
N MET A 178 -5.31 -34.07 -23.92
CA MET A 178 -5.94 -33.23 -22.87
C MET A 178 -7.14 -32.44 -23.42
N PRO A 179 -8.29 -32.42 -22.72
CA PRO A 179 -9.45 -31.65 -23.13
C PRO A 179 -9.34 -30.16 -22.75
N ALA A 180 -9.98 -29.32 -23.57
CA ALA A 180 -10.01 -27.88 -23.43
C ALA A 180 -10.86 -27.41 -22.21
N PRO A 181 -10.50 -26.28 -21.56
CA PRO A 181 -11.17 -25.80 -20.36
C PRO A 181 -12.55 -25.16 -20.64
N PRO A 182 -13.50 -25.27 -19.70
CA PRO A 182 -14.85 -24.74 -19.86
C PRO A 182 -14.89 -23.21 -19.71
N ARG A 183 -15.71 -22.57 -20.55
CA ARG A 183 -16.01 -21.13 -20.50
C ARG A 183 -16.99 -20.85 -19.35
N THR A 184 -16.61 -19.98 -18.42
CA THR A 184 -17.47 -19.49 -17.32
C THR A 184 -18.29 -18.29 -17.77
N THR A 185 -19.62 -18.42 -17.82
CA THR A 185 -20.55 -17.32 -18.12
C THR A 185 -21.21 -16.73 -16.86
N SER A 186 -20.99 -15.43 -16.73
CA SER A 186 -21.74 -14.35 -16.06
C SER A 186 -22.83 -14.69 -15.05
N GLU A 187 -22.45 -14.65 -13.77
CA GLU A 187 -23.35 -14.16 -12.71
C GLU A 187 -22.66 -12.95 -12.04
N SER A 188 -22.42 -11.88 -12.81
CA SER A 188 -21.95 -10.61 -12.24
C SER A 188 -23.13 -9.92 -11.59
N LYS A 189 -23.39 -10.26 -10.32
CA LYS A 189 -24.09 -9.33 -9.42
C LYS A 189 -23.42 -7.96 -9.57
N ARG A 190 -24.23 -6.90 -9.70
CA ARG A 190 -23.75 -5.53 -9.88
C ARG A 190 -22.73 -5.20 -8.77
N THR A 191 -21.46 -5.14 -9.12
CA THR A 191 -20.39 -4.73 -8.21
C THR A 191 -20.69 -3.32 -7.72
N ARG A 192 -20.74 -3.14 -6.39
CA ARG A 192 -20.85 -1.81 -5.79
C ARG A 192 -19.46 -1.16 -5.80
N TRP A 193 -19.25 -0.24 -6.73
CA TRP A 193 -18.07 0.61 -6.77
C TRP A 193 -18.10 1.60 -5.61
N ILE A 194 -16.98 1.72 -4.89
CA ILE A 194 -16.83 2.57 -3.71
C ILE A 194 -15.83 3.70 -3.93
N ALA A 195 -14.94 3.56 -4.92
CA ALA A 195 -13.91 4.54 -5.20
C ALA A 195 -13.56 4.56 -6.69
N GLU A 196 -13.19 5.74 -7.17
CA GLU A 196 -12.75 5.99 -8.54
C GLU A 196 -11.52 6.91 -8.55
N ARG A 197 -10.65 6.71 -9.55
CA ARG A 197 -9.56 7.64 -9.88
C ARG A 197 -9.45 7.81 -11.39
N ARG A 198 -9.21 9.04 -11.82
CA ARG A 198 -8.94 9.40 -13.22
C ARG A 198 -7.46 9.71 -13.41
N LEU A 199 -6.86 9.04 -14.39
CA LEU A 199 -5.48 9.25 -14.81
C LEU A 199 -5.47 9.76 -16.25
N ALA A 200 -4.67 10.77 -16.54
CA ALA A 200 -4.44 11.22 -17.91
C ALA A 200 -3.35 10.36 -18.54
N ARG A 201 -3.54 9.98 -19.80
CA ARG A 201 -2.50 9.34 -20.61
C ARG A 201 -1.52 10.39 -21.12
N CYS A 202 -0.23 10.14 -20.98
CA CYS A 202 0.81 11.03 -21.51
C CYS A 202 1.11 10.75 -22.99
N ASP A 203 0.81 9.53 -23.47
CA ASP A 203 1.02 9.11 -24.87
C ASP A 203 -0.16 9.48 -25.79
N ALA A 204 -1.32 9.84 -25.24
CA ALA A 204 -2.53 10.16 -25.98
C ALA A 204 -3.27 11.35 -25.36
N VAL A 205 -3.18 12.52 -26.01
CA VAL A 205 -3.77 13.78 -25.52
C VAL A 205 -5.28 13.65 -25.39
N GLY A 206 -5.81 14.00 -24.22
CA GLY A 206 -7.24 13.94 -23.92
C GLY A 206 -7.77 12.55 -23.56
N SER A 207 -6.95 11.50 -23.67
CA SER A 207 -7.33 10.16 -23.23
C SER A 207 -7.21 10.01 -21.71
N ILE A 208 -8.21 9.36 -21.12
CA ILE A 208 -8.33 9.14 -19.67
C ILE A 208 -8.39 7.65 -19.39
N VAL A 209 -7.63 7.21 -18.39
CA VAL A 209 -7.77 5.90 -17.76
C VAL A 209 -8.60 6.07 -16.49
N LEU A 210 -9.69 5.30 -16.37
CA LEU A 210 -10.57 5.31 -15.19
C LEU A 210 -10.35 4.03 -14.38
N VAL A 211 -9.86 4.19 -13.16
CA VAL A 211 -9.79 3.11 -12.17
C VAL A 211 -11.07 3.12 -11.35
N ARG A 212 -11.68 1.95 -11.17
CA ARG A 212 -12.76 1.75 -10.21
C ARG A 212 -12.42 0.63 -9.25
N MET A 213 -12.79 0.82 -7.99
CA MET A 213 -12.60 -0.16 -6.93
C MET A 213 -13.91 -0.37 -6.20
N GLY A 214 -14.28 -1.63 -5.97
CA GLY A 214 -15.48 -2.01 -5.24
C GLY A 214 -15.20 -2.36 -3.79
N ALA A 215 -16.26 -2.58 -3.02
CA ALA A 215 -16.12 -2.98 -1.62
C ALA A 215 -15.53 -4.41 -1.53
N PRO A 216 -14.66 -4.68 -0.55
CA PRO A 216 -14.30 -6.04 -0.16
C PRO A 216 -15.55 -6.89 0.10
N GLU A 217 -15.59 -8.08 -0.49
CA GLU A 217 -16.68 -9.03 -0.30
C GLU A 217 -16.13 -10.42 0.02
N LEU A 218 -16.86 -11.14 0.87
CA LEU A 218 -16.62 -12.56 1.13
C LEU A 218 -17.65 -13.38 0.34
N PRO A 219 -17.26 -14.01 -0.78
CA PRO A 219 -18.21 -14.77 -1.60
C PRO A 219 -18.76 -15.96 -0.82
N SER A 220 -20.06 -16.24 -0.89
CA SER A 220 -20.75 -17.24 -0.05
C SER A 220 -20.20 -18.68 -0.11
N ARG A 221 -19.35 -19.00 -1.09
CA ARG A 221 -18.75 -20.33 -1.28
C ARG A 221 -17.23 -20.36 -1.12
N LYS A 222 -16.59 -19.22 -0.82
CA LYS A 222 -15.13 -19.11 -0.72
C LYS A 222 -14.76 -18.50 0.63
N ASN A 223 -13.82 -19.13 1.33
CA ASN A 223 -13.22 -18.61 2.57
C ASN A 223 -12.09 -17.61 2.26
N VAL A 224 -12.20 -16.85 1.17
CA VAL A 224 -11.17 -15.92 0.72
C VAL A 224 -11.86 -14.62 0.35
N TRP A 225 -11.48 -13.55 1.02
CA TRP A 225 -11.96 -12.21 0.71
C TRP A 225 -11.46 -11.78 -0.66
N ARG A 226 -12.28 -11.04 -1.39
CA ARG A 226 -11.89 -10.42 -2.64
C ARG A 226 -12.36 -8.98 -2.71
N CYS A 227 -11.53 -8.11 -3.26
CA CYS A 227 -11.89 -6.74 -3.56
C CYS A 227 -11.84 -6.54 -5.09
N PRO A 228 -12.99 -6.29 -5.74
CA PRO A 228 -13.03 -6.13 -7.18
C PRO A 228 -12.46 -4.78 -7.62
N PHE A 229 -11.75 -4.75 -8.74
CA PHE A 229 -11.33 -3.53 -9.39
C PHE A 229 -11.40 -3.66 -10.91
N THR A 230 -11.47 -2.54 -11.61
CA THR A 230 -11.38 -2.48 -13.08
C THR A 230 -10.62 -1.25 -13.51
N ILE A 231 -9.97 -1.32 -14.67
CA ILE A 231 -9.14 -0.26 -15.24
C ILE A 231 -9.58 -0.06 -16.68
N LEU A 232 -10.39 0.98 -16.91
CA LEU A 232 -10.94 1.28 -18.22
C LEU A 232 -10.00 2.22 -18.98
N GLY A 233 -9.79 1.98 -20.27
CA GLY A 233 -8.97 2.85 -21.14
C GLY A 233 -7.47 2.52 -21.19
N LEU A 234 -7.03 1.43 -20.55
CA LEU A 234 -5.64 0.93 -20.58
C LEU A 234 -5.44 -0.24 -21.58
N GLY A 235 -6.44 -0.53 -22.43
CA GLY A 235 -6.42 -1.61 -23.41
C GLY A 235 -7.85 -2.01 -23.81
N ASP A 236 -7.99 -3.17 -24.44
CA ASP A 236 -9.30 -3.72 -24.85
C ASP A 236 -9.98 -4.58 -23.75
N ASP A 237 -9.35 -4.71 -22.58
CA ASP A 237 -9.85 -5.55 -21.48
C ASP A 237 -10.54 -4.71 -20.39
N ASP A 238 -11.86 -4.59 -20.49
CA ASP A 238 -12.72 -4.02 -19.43
C ASP A 238 -13.10 -5.08 -18.38
N SER A 239 -12.30 -6.14 -18.21
CA SER A 239 -12.59 -7.18 -17.22
C SER A 239 -12.49 -6.67 -15.78
N ILE A 240 -13.22 -7.37 -14.91
CA ILE A 240 -13.14 -7.16 -13.47
C ILE A 240 -12.03 -8.06 -12.93
N HIS A 241 -11.02 -7.43 -12.35
CA HIS A 241 -9.96 -8.09 -11.61
C HIS A 241 -10.28 -8.13 -10.11
N PHE A 242 -9.53 -8.91 -9.35
CA PHE A 242 -9.77 -9.09 -7.93
C PHE A 242 -8.46 -9.09 -7.14
N GLY A 243 -8.38 -8.27 -6.11
CA GLY A 243 -7.39 -8.42 -5.04
C GLY A 243 -7.88 -9.45 -4.04
N HIS A 244 -7.15 -10.54 -3.83
CA HIS A 244 -7.53 -11.60 -2.90
C HIS A 244 -6.80 -11.47 -1.58
N GLY A 245 -7.45 -11.74 -0.44
CA GLY A 245 -6.82 -11.64 0.89
C GLY A 245 -7.45 -12.55 1.94
N GLY A 246 -6.73 -12.71 3.06
CA GLY A 246 -7.21 -13.47 4.23
C GLY A 246 -8.33 -12.75 4.99
N ASP A 247 -8.33 -11.42 4.97
CA ASP A 247 -9.39 -10.56 5.49
C ASP A 247 -9.80 -9.48 4.48
N SER A 248 -10.86 -8.73 4.82
CA SER A 248 -11.36 -7.63 3.98
C SER A 248 -10.29 -6.57 3.74
N MET A 249 -9.50 -6.23 4.76
CA MET A 249 -8.40 -5.26 4.67
C MET A 249 -7.30 -5.71 3.71
N ALA A 250 -6.88 -6.98 3.75
CA ALA A 250 -5.87 -7.55 2.89
C ALA A 250 -6.35 -7.59 1.44
N SER A 251 -7.62 -7.94 1.23
CA SER A 251 -8.20 -7.92 -0.11
C SER A 251 -8.22 -6.50 -0.71
N LEU A 252 -8.53 -5.49 0.10
CA LEU A 252 -8.49 -4.07 -0.29
C LEU A 252 -7.06 -3.63 -0.66
N GLN A 253 -6.08 -3.93 0.18
CA GLN A 253 -4.66 -3.65 -0.06
C GLN A 253 -4.15 -4.36 -1.33
N ASN A 254 -4.54 -5.62 -1.52
CA ASN A 254 -4.14 -6.39 -2.70
C ASN A 254 -4.84 -5.92 -3.98
N ALA A 255 -6.02 -5.30 -3.91
CA ALA A 255 -6.63 -4.63 -5.07
C ALA A 255 -5.84 -3.38 -5.46
N LEU A 256 -5.45 -2.55 -4.49
CA LEU A 256 -4.55 -1.40 -4.73
C LEU A 256 -3.22 -1.83 -5.36
N ARG A 257 -2.62 -2.91 -4.83
CA ARG A 257 -1.39 -3.50 -5.39
C ARG A 257 -1.62 -4.03 -6.81
N GLY A 258 -2.71 -4.75 -7.04
CA GLY A 258 -3.10 -5.26 -8.35
C GLY A 258 -3.22 -4.15 -9.39
N ILE A 259 -3.88 -3.03 -9.05
CA ILE A 259 -4.00 -1.86 -9.91
C ILE A 259 -2.62 -1.34 -10.33
N ARG A 260 -1.71 -1.16 -9.36
CA ARG A 260 -0.33 -0.69 -9.63
C ARG A 260 0.41 -1.65 -10.55
N CYS A 261 0.39 -2.95 -10.27
CA CYS A 261 1.04 -3.95 -11.12
C CYS A 261 0.49 -3.93 -12.55
N THR A 262 -0.82 -3.74 -12.74
CA THR A 262 -1.40 -3.61 -14.09
C THR A 262 -0.87 -2.38 -14.82
N PHE A 263 -0.68 -1.24 -14.14
CA PHE A 263 -0.06 -0.07 -14.75
C PHE A 263 1.39 -0.32 -15.17
N GLU A 264 2.21 -0.89 -14.27
CA GLU A 264 3.60 -1.21 -14.57
C GLU A 264 3.72 -2.17 -15.77
N GLN A 265 2.88 -3.20 -15.82
CA GLN A 265 2.85 -4.17 -16.91
C GLN A 265 2.39 -3.57 -18.24
N SER A 266 1.50 -2.59 -18.21
CA SER A 266 1.01 -1.93 -19.43
C SER A 266 2.09 -1.10 -20.12
N GLY A 267 3.07 -0.57 -19.35
CA GLY A 267 4.07 0.38 -19.84
C GLY A 267 3.50 1.71 -20.33
N VAL A 268 2.20 1.96 -20.18
CA VAL A 268 1.56 3.21 -20.60
C VAL A 268 1.93 4.31 -19.62
N PRO A 269 2.49 5.44 -20.09
CA PRO A 269 2.83 6.55 -19.22
C PRO A 269 1.54 7.27 -18.79
N LEU A 270 1.29 7.29 -17.47
CA LEU A 270 0.09 7.84 -16.86
C LEU A 270 0.44 8.97 -15.89
N ARG A 271 -0.46 9.94 -15.77
CA ARG A 271 -0.35 11.04 -14.80
C ARG A 271 -1.64 11.19 -14.02
N TRP A 272 -1.54 11.38 -12.71
CA TRP A 272 -2.69 11.70 -11.88
C TRP A 272 -3.28 13.07 -12.25
N ALA A 273 -4.49 13.06 -12.81
CA ALA A 273 -5.06 14.22 -13.51
C ALA A 273 -5.27 15.46 -12.61
N LEU A 274 -5.45 15.27 -11.29
CA LEU A 274 -5.85 16.32 -10.36
C LEU A 274 -4.70 17.02 -9.65
N GLN A 275 -3.54 16.38 -9.48
CA GLN A 275 -2.42 16.97 -8.72
C GLN A 275 -1.33 17.60 -9.59
N GLY A 276 -1.43 17.51 -10.92
CA GLY A 276 -0.40 18.06 -11.82
C GLY A 276 1.00 17.50 -11.54
N LEU A 277 1.06 16.28 -10.99
CA LEU A 277 2.31 15.62 -10.63
C LEU A 277 3.15 15.30 -11.86
N GLU A 278 4.40 14.93 -11.59
CA GLU A 278 5.36 14.45 -12.56
C GLU A 278 4.78 13.33 -13.44
N GLU A 279 5.30 13.21 -14.66
CA GLU A 279 4.95 12.12 -15.57
C GLU A 279 5.22 10.77 -14.89
N ASN A 280 4.34 9.79 -15.10
CA ASN A 280 4.37 8.45 -14.49
C ASN A 280 3.98 8.40 -13.00
N ASP A 281 3.51 9.50 -12.41
CA ASP A 281 2.88 9.43 -11.10
C ASP A 281 1.40 9.04 -11.20
N THR A 282 1.11 7.79 -10.90
CA THR A 282 -0.27 7.25 -10.87
C THR A 282 -0.97 7.49 -9.53
N GLY A 283 -0.25 7.96 -8.51
CA GLY A 283 -0.72 8.03 -7.13
C GLY A 283 -0.95 6.67 -6.47
N PHE A 284 -0.45 5.56 -7.04
CA PHE A 284 -0.46 4.25 -6.39
C PHE A 284 0.93 3.98 -5.80
N PRO A 285 1.07 3.95 -4.46
CA PRO A 285 2.37 3.80 -3.81
C PRO A 285 2.95 2.42 -4.08
N MET A 286 4.28 2.33 -4.08
CA MET A 286 4.95 1.04 -4.03
C MET A 286 4.78 0.46 -2.63
N ASP A 287 4.29 -0.77 -2.58
CA ASP A 287 4.22 -1.59 -1.38
C ASP A 287 5.53 -2.38 -1.27
N THR A 288 6.28 -2.20 -0.18
CA THR A 288 7.44 -3.04 0.13
C THR A 288 6.94 -4.42 0.53
N ASP A 289 7.27 -5.45 -0.26
CA ASP A 289 6.76 -6.79 -0.01
C ASP A 289 7.18 -7.31 1.38
N ARG A 290 6.24 -7.95 2.07
CA ARG A 290 6.41 -8.41 3.45
C ARG A 290 6.93 -9.82 3.55
N GLY A 291 6.98 -10.54 2.42
CA GLY A 291 7.49 -11.92 2.35
C GLY A 291 8.93 -12.09 2.84
N TYR A 292 9.70 -11.01 2.96
CA TYR A 292 11.10 -11.02 3.36
C TYR A 292 11.34 -10.85 4.87
N GLY A 293 10.28 -10.64 5.66
CA GLY A 293 10.32 -10.58 7.13
C GLY A 293 10.80 -9.25 7.72
N LEU A 294 10.72 -9.14 9.06
CA LEU A 294 10.97 -7.90 9.82
C LEU A 294 12.39 -7.33 9.62
N ALA A 295 13.39 -8.20 9.50
CA ALA A 295 14.78 -7.77 9.32
C ALA A 295 14.98 -7.03 7.99
N PHE A 296 14.40 -7.55 6.90
CA PHE A 296 14.42 -6.88 5.60
C PHE A 296 13.68 -5.55 5.65
N ARG A 297 12.49 -5.51 6.25
CA ARG A 297 11.71 -4.28 6.41
C ARG A 297 12.49 -3.19 7.14
N ARG A 298 13.08 -3.50 8.30
CA ARG A 298 13.91 -2.56 9.07
C ARG A 298 15.12 -2.08 8.27
N ARG A 299 15.74 -2.96 7.48
CA ARG A 299 16.85 -2.59 6.60
C ARG A 299 16.38 -1.62 5.51
N MET A 300 15.25 -1.89 4.87
CA MET A 300 14.66 -1.00 3.87
C MET A 300 14.32 0.36 4.46
N GLU A 301 13.67 0.39 5.64
CA GLU A 301 13.38 1.61 6.40
C GLU A 301 14.64 2.43 6.67
N GLN A 302 15.73 1.78 7.11
CA GLN A 302 17.00 2.46 7.36
C GLN A 302 17.62 3.04 6.08
N MET A 303 17.57 2.32 4.96
CA MET A 303 18.08 2.82 3.68
C MET A 303 17.24 3.99 3.15
N ILE A 304 15.92 3.89 3.25
CA ILE A 304 15.00 4.99 2.89
C ILE A 304 15.28 6.21 3.75
N GLN A 305 15.41 6.04 5.07
CA GLN A 305 15.69 7.15 5.98
C GLN A 305 17.06 7.81 5.71
N ALA A 306 18.07 7.01 5.37
CA ALA A 306 19.38 7.53 4.99
C ALA A 306 19.31 8.38 3.71
N GLU A 307 18.56 7.91 2.71
CA GLU A 307 18.35 8.64 1.46
C GLU A 307 17.55 9.93 1.68
N ILE A 308 16.52 9.91 2.55
CA ILE A 308 15.77 11.11 2.94
C ILE A 308 16.70 12.15 3.58
N GLU A 309 17.54 11.73 4.54
CA GLU A 309 18.45 12.65 5.21
C GLU A 309 19.49 13.22 4.23
N GLU A 310 19.97 12.43 3.26
CA GLU A 310 20.86 12.90 2.22
C GLU A 310 20.21 14.02 1.37
N LEU A 311 18.94 13.86 1.00
CA LEU A 311 18.18 14.87 0.26
C LEU A 311 17.86 16.12 1.08
N VAL A 312 17.48 15.95 2.35
CA VAL A 312 17.03 17.06 3.22
C VAL A 312 18.20 17.88 3.75
N ARG A 313 19.36 17.27 4.01
CA ARG A 313 20.57 17.93 4.53
C ARG A 313 20.93 19.24 3.80
N PRO A 314 21.09 19.30 2.46
CA PRO A 314 21.42 20.55 1.77
C PRO A 314 20.31 21.62 1.82
N ILE A 315 19.05 21.22 2.04
CA ILE A 315 17.94 22.15 2.24
C ILE A 315 18.01 22.75 3.64
N ARG A 316 18.23 21.91 4.66
CA ARG A 316 18.40 22.31 6.06
C ARG A 316 19.57 23.28 6.21
N GLU A 317 20.73 22.94 5.66
CA GLU A 317 21.92 23.82 5.67
C GLU A 317 21.66 25.18 4.99
N ARG A 318 20.96 25.19 3.85
CA ARG A 318 20.59 26.44 3.17
C ARG A 318 19.65 27.29 4.02
N HIS A 319 18.69 26.66 4.69
CA HIS A 319 17.77 27.35 5.59
C HIS A 319 18.52 27.97 6.77
N GLU A 320 19.35 27.19 7.45
CA GLU A 320 20.19 27.66 8.57
C GLU A 320 21.11 28.81 8.16
N ARG A 321 21.78 28.72 6.99
CA ARG A 321 22.60 29.81 6.44
C ARG A 321 21.77 31.07 6.18
N ARG A 322 20.53 30.94 5.70
CA ARG A 322 19.61 32.08 5.48
C ARG A 322 19.19 32.70 6.80
N GLU A 323 18.86 31.90 7.81
CA GLU A 323 18.53 32.39 9.14
C GLU A 323 19.70 33.08 9.83
N ALA A 324 20.90 32.51 9.75
CA ALA A 324 22.12 33.12 10.28
C ALA A 324 22.37 34.49 9.63
N ARG A 325 22.22 34.60 8.30
CA ARG A 325 22.31 35.87 7.57
C ARG A 325 21.24 36.87 7.99
N ARG A 326 20.00 36.43 8.21
CA ARG A 326 18.90 37.27 8.72
C ARG A 326 19.22 37.81 10.11
N LYS A 327 19.68 36.93 11.03
CA LYS A 327 20.09 37.31 12.39
C LYS A 327 21.27 38.28 12.39
N ALA A 328 22.28 38.06 11.54
CA ALA A 328 23.43 38.95 11.41
C ALA A 328 23.04 40.36 10.92
N ARG A 329 22.08 40.46 9.99
CA ARG A 329 21.57 41.75 9.50
C ARG A 329 20.66 42.46 10.50
N ALA A 330 19.99 41.72 11.38
CA ALA A 330 19.08 42.27 12.39
C ALA A 330 19.80 42.82 13.63
N LYS A 331 21.12 42.59 13.77
CA LYS A 331 21.88 43.12 14.90
C LYS A 331 22.04 44.64 14.70
N PRO A 332 21.49 45.50 15.58
CA PRO A 332 21.58 46.94 15.44
C PRO A 332 23.05 47.36 15.45
N ARG A 333 23.43 48.28 14.56
CA ARG A 333 24.72 48.97 14.65
C ARG A 333 24.71 49.73 15.97
N THR A 334 25.45 49.23 16.95
CA THR A 334 25.79 49.99 18.15
C THR A 334 26.66 51.17 17.69
N GLU A 335 26.13 52.37 17.86
CA GLU A 335 26.84 53.64 17.67
C GLU A 335 27.95 53.83 18.70
#